data_AF-S0JHK2-F1
#
_entry.id   AF-S0JHK2-F1
#
_cell.length_a   1.000
_cell.length_b   1.000
_cell.length_c   1.000
_cell.angle_alpha   90.00
_cell.angle_beta   90.00
_cell.angle_gamma   90.00
#
_symmetry.space_group_name_H-M   'P 1'
#
loop_
_entity.id
_entity.type
_entity.pdbx_description
1 polymer ?
#
loop_
_entity_poly.entity_id
_entity_poly.type
_entity_poly.pdbx_seq_one_letter_code
_entity_poly.pdbx_strand_id
1 'polypeptide(L)'
;MINFSIWNFHGFHSLKKFLEVIGENRIVVQKPRKPYRNCELKNEIGIFEGFGDFSIATMECMGETIEFVAVGTNCPICRKNQEIDEYEVRDIIQRIIAFEKNGILKVVILASQRNAEVVIKRIFSNELIWGEITADEYVSEDMLYWLFYRLREMQDELIVQEPKMFLNGIISYLGRTNDKINAVRGIGIRVSALLGTLGMLLGEESLRALRPIIQFGEHELNIELFIGNSGKIYPNKYIGPYSEEADNLKLDIDLVILVCKYILPNIKKGYKDSCDKQEWSIYIKRVFLKAVGNEMSEKIKKVMQSIELDIERYEEDNGRLSEDRDYTEIEELLDEEDLEEEIE
;
A
#
# COMPACT_ATOMS: atom_id res chain seq x y z
N MET A 1 10.52 -6.21 0.08
CA MET A 1 9.19 -5.56 0.04
C MET A 1 8.78 -5.47 -1.41
N ILE A 2 7.58 -5.94 -1.73
CA ILE A 2 7.07 -5.96 -3.11
C ILE A 2 6.05 -4.85 -3.24
N ASN A 3 6.31 -3.84 -4.08
CA ASN A 3 5.25 -2.90 -4.47
C ASN A 3 4.44 -3.54 -5.58
N PHE A 4 3.13 -3.34 -5.61
CA PHE A 4 2.30 -3.84 -6.70
C PHE A 4 1.20 -2.87 -7.09
N SER A 5 0.73 -2.99 -8.33
CA SER A 5 -0.54 -2.42 -8.78
C SER A 5 -1.25 -3.37 -9.74
N ILE A 6 -2.59 -3.38 -9.71
CA ILE A 6 -3.41 -4.33 -10.46
C ILE A 6 -4.18 -3.61 -11.58
N TRP A 7 -4.13 -4.17 -12.78
CA TRP A 7 -4.73 -3.62 -13.99
C TRP A 7 -5.58 -4.67 -14.69
N ASN A 8 -6.72 -4.25 -15.22
CA ASN A 8 -7.62 -5.04 -16.05
C ASN A 8 -7.26 -4.82 -17.51
N PHE A 9 -7.03 -5.89 -18.25
CA PHE A 9 -6.77 -5.87 -19.67
C PHE A 9 -8.00 -6.46 -20.39
N HIS A 10 -8.96 -5.62 -20.74
CA HIS A 10 -10.28 -6.05 -21.25
C HIS A 10 -10.22 -6.63 -22.66
N GLY A 11 -9.14 -6.37 -23.40
CA GLY A 11 -8.91 -6.95 -24.73
C GLY A 11 -8.53 -8.44 -24.71
N PHE A 12 -8.26 -9.03 -23.54
CA PHE A 12 -7.71 -10.38 -23.43
C PHE A 12 -8.56 -11.29 -22.53
N HIS A 13 -8.91 -12.45 -23.09
CA HIS A 13 -9.71 -13.50 -22.42
C HIS A 13 -8.90 -14.78 -22.18
N SER A 14 -7.60 -14.80 -22.48
CA SER A 14 -6.71 -15.92 -22.17
C SER A 14 -5.25 -15.48 -22.11
N LEU A 15 -4.44 -16.17 -21.29
CA LEU A 15 -2.99 -15.95 -21.20
C LEU A 15 -2.27 -16.25 -22.51
N LYS A 16 -2.74 -17.28 -23.24
CA LYS A 16 -2.17 -17.64 -24.54
C LYS A 16 -2.27 -16.49 -25.55
N LYS A 17 -3.45 -15.88 -25.68
CA LYS A 17 -3.64 -14.75 -26.60
C LYS A 17 -2.79 -13.55 -26.17
N PHE A 18 -2.66 -13.32 -24.88
CA PHE A 18 -1.79 -12.27 -24.34
C PHE A 18 -0.32 -12.49 -24.71
N LEU A 19 0.20 -13.71 -24.55
CA LEU A 19 1.56 -14.08 -24.95
C LEU A 19 1.78 -13.95 -26.47
N GLU A 20 0.82 -14.37 -27.29
CA GLU A 20 0.88 -14.20 -28.75
C GLU A 20 1.03 -12.72 -29.12
N VAL A 21 0.18 -11.86 -28.57
CA VAL A 21 0.23 -10.40 -28.84
C VAL A 21 1.51 -9.77 -28.29
N ILE A 22 2.01 -10.20 -27.12
CA ILE A 22 3.33 -9.81 -26.63
C ILE A 22 4.40 -10.21 -27.65
N GLY A 23 4.37 -11.43 -28.18
CA GLY A 23 5.32 -11.94 -29.16
C GLY A 23 5.47 -11.03 -30.39
N GLU A 24 4.36 -10.47 -30.87
CA GLU A 24 4.30 -9.58 -32.03
C GLU A 24 4.64 -8.12 -31.69
N ASN A 25 4.50 -7.70 -30.43
CA ASN A 25 4.51 -6.29 -30.02
C ASN A 25 5.47 -5.99 -28.85
N ARG A 26 6.61 -6.69 -28.79
CA ARG A 26 7.58 -6.57 -27.68
C ARG A 26 8.23 -5.20 -27.54
N ILE A 27 8.35 -4.44 -28.63
CA ILE A 27 9.19 -3.24 -28.68
C ILE A 27 8.36 -2.04 -29.10
N VAL A 28 8.40 -0.99 -28.29
CA VAL A 28 7.81 0.32 -28.59
C VAL A 28 8.89 1.40 -28.52
N VAL A 29 9.30 1.88 -29.70
CA VAL A 29 10.33 2.90 -29.83
C VAL A 29 9.72 4.29 -29.72
N GLN A 30 10.19 5.09 -28.77
CA GLN A 30 9.83 6.50 -28.67
C GLN A 30 10.82 7.36 -29.44
N LYS A 31 10.28 8.21 -30.33
CA LYS A 31 11.10 9.18 -31.04
C LYS A 31 11.73 10.18 -30.07
N PRO A 32 12.99 10.58 -30.30
CA PRO A 32 13.66 11.59 -29.48
C PRO A 32 12.84 12.88 -29.39
N ARG A 33 12.72 13.44 -28.19
CA ARG A 33 12.12 14.77 -27.95
C ARG A 33 13.18 15.72 -27.41
N LYS A 34 13.10 17.02 -27.72
CA LYS A 34 13.96 18.02 -27.05
C LYS A 34 13.60 18.05 -25.55
N PRO A 35 14.57 18.11 -24.62
CA PRO A 35 16.00 18.39 -24.79
C PRO A 35 16.92 17.16 -24.99
N TYR A 36 16.38 15.94 -25.06
CA TYR A 36 17.08 14.64 -24.99
C TYR A 36 17.84 14.24 -26.27
N ARG A 37 18.54 15.19 -26.92
CA ARG A 37 19.33 15.04 -28.17
C ARG A 37 19.67 13.57 -28.53
N ASN A 38 19.15 13.09 -29.67
CA ASN A 38 19.43 11.77 -30.27
C ASN A 38 19.18 10.50 -29.42
N CYS A 39 18.78 10.60 -28.15
CA CYS A 39 18.48 9.43 -27.33
C CYS A 39 17.15 8.80 -27.77
N GLU A 40 17.23 7.68 -28.47
CA GLU A 40 16.09 6.83 -28.75
C GLU A 40 15.75 6.00 -27.50
N LEU A 41 14.51 6.07 -27.04
CA LEU A 41 14.05 5.29 -25.89
C LEU A 41 13.27 4.08 -26.40
N LYS A 42 13.90 2.91 -26.32
CA LYS A 42 13.30 1.62 -26.68
C LYS A 42 12.59 1.05 -25.45
N ASN A 43 11.26 1.17 -25.39
CA ASN A 43 10.51 0.43 -24.37
C ASN A 43 10.37 -1.03 -24.83
N GLU A 44 10.55 -1.97 -23.92
CA GLU A 44 10.63 -3.39 -24.27
C GLU A 44 9.92 -4.26 -23.24
N ILE A 45 9.22 -5.30 -23.72
CA ILE A 45 8.81 -6.46 -22.94
C ILE A 45 9.85 -7.55 -23.18
N GLY A 46 10.49 -8.02 -22.13
CA GLY A 46 11.70 -8.84 -22.19
C GLY A 46 11.87 -9.76 -20.98
N ILE A 47 12.91 -10.58 -21.03
CA ILE A 47 13.40 -11.31 -19.86
C ILE A 47 14.50 -10.46 -19.25
N PHE A 48 14.28 -9.99 -18.02
CA PHE A 48 15.23 -9.14 -17.31
C PHE A 48 15.54 -9.78 -15.96
N GLU A 49 16.83 -9.86 -15.62
CA GLU A 49 17.29 -10.45 -14.34
C GLU A 49 16.81 -11.91 -14.13
N GLY A 50 16.64 -12.67 -15.22
CA GLY A 50 16.12 -14.04 -15.16
C GLY A 50 14.61 -14.13 -14.86
N PHE A 51 13.88 -13.01 -14.84
CA PHE A 51 12.45 -13.01 -14.57
C PHE A 51 11.63 -13.34 -15.81
N GLY A 52 10.98 -14.50 -15.78
CA GLY A 52 10.09 -14.97 -16.83
C GLY A 52 10.82 -15.60 -18.01
N ASP A 53 10.07 -16.29 -18.86
CA ASP A 53 10.58 -16.99 -20.05
C ASP A 53 9.62 -16.90 -21.25
N PHE A 54 8.61 -16.03 -21.17
CA PHE A 54 7.50 -15.95 -22.13
C PHE A 54 6.70 -17.25 -22.27
N SER A 55 6.65 -18.08 -21.24
CA SER A 55 5.78 -19.25 -21.16
C SER A 55 4.64 -19.05 -20.15
N ILE A 56 3.65 -19.94 -20.22
CA ILE A 56 2.65 -20.08 -19.17
C ILE A 56 3.25 -20.99 -18.12
N ALA A 57 3.45 -20.42 -16.93
CA ALA A 57 3.85 -21.17 -15.74
C ALA A 57 2.62 -21.57 -14.93
N THR A 58 2.79 -22.60 -14.11
CA THR A 58 1.75 -23.08 -13.20
C THR A 58 2.25 -23.06 -11.76
N MET A 59 1.37 -22.75 -10.82
CA MET A 59 1.62 -22.95 -9.39
C MET A 59 0.39 -23.53 -8.70
N GLU A 60 0.59 -24.22 -7.59
CA GLU A 60 -0.50 -24.61 -6.69
C GLU A 60 -0.75 -23.49 -5.68
N CYS A 61 -1.99 -22.99 -5.62
CA CYS A 61 -2.40 -21.97 -4.66
C CYS A 61 -3.81 -22.27 -4.17
N MET A 62 -4.03 -22.32 -2.86
CA MET A 62 -5.34 -22.59 -2.26
C MET A 62 -6.03 -23.86 -2.78
N GLY A 63 -5.25 -24.90 -3.12
CA GLY A 63 -5.75 -26.17 -3.67
C GLY A 63 -6.17 -26.13 -5.14
N GLU A 64 -5.83 -25.05 -5.85
CA GLU A 64 -6.07 -24.89 -7.29
C GLU A 64 -4.75 -24.70 -8.05
N THR A 65 -4.64 -25.32 -9.22
CA THR A 65 -3.57 -25.02 -10.18
C THR A 65 -3.86 -23.68 -10.85
N ILE A 66 -2.97 -22.72 -10.67
CA ILE A 66 -3.03 -21.39 -11.26
C ILE A 66 -2.04 -21.27 -12.39
N GLU A 67 -2.57 -21.02 -13.59
CA GLU A 67 -1.79 -20.57 -14.73
C GLU A 67 -1.50 -19.07 -14.63
N PHE A 68 -0.26 -18.69 -14.91
CA PHE A 68 0.17 -17.29 -14.96
C PHE A 68 1.31 -17.10 -15.96
N VAL A 69 1.57 -15.85 -16.31
CA VAL A 69 2.69 -15.42 -17.16
C VAL A 69 3.50 -14.41 -16.38
N ALA A 70 4.81 -14.63 -16.27
CA ALA A 70 5.76 -13.67 -15.72
C ALA A 70 6.64 -13.12 -16.84
N VAL A 71 6.72 -11.79 -16.96
CA VAL A 71 7.60 -11.10 -17.92
C VAL A 71 8.15 -9.83 -17.31
N GLY A 72 9.33 -9.40 -17.76
CA GLY A 72 9.88 -8.10 -17.40
C GLY A 72 9.55 -7.04 -18.45
N THR A 73 9.63 -5.79 -18.04
CA THR A 73 9.50 -4.63 -18.91
C THR A 73 10.61 -3.65 -18.65
N ASN A 74 11.13 -3.00 -19.68
CA ASN A 74 12.06 -1.88 -19.54
C ASN A 74 11.44 -0.62 -20.15
N CYS A 75 11.35 0.43 -19.35
CA CYS A 75 10.82 1.74 -19.72
C CYS A 75 11.91 2.81 -19.51
N PRO A 76 12.97 2.84 -20.33
CA PRO A 76 14.14 3.66 -20.08
C PRO A 76 13.80 5.16 -20.02
N ILE A 77 14.48 5.89 -19.15
CA ILE A 77 14.37 7.35 -19.04
C ILE A 77 15.67 8.01 -19.43
N CYS A 78 15.57 9.20 -19.99
CA CYS A 78 16.72 10.04 -20.26
C CYS A 78 16.95 10.99 -19.08
N ARG A 79 18.15 11.00 -18.51
CA ARG A 79 18.56 11.94 -17.47
C ARG A 79 19.83 12.67 -17.90
N LYS A 80 19.91 13.94 -17.52
CA LYS A 80 21.14 14.71 -17.71
C LYS A 80 22.15 14.27 -16.65
N ASN A 81 23.29 13.77 -17.09
CA ASN A 81 24.46 13.58 -16.26
C ASN A 81 25.09 14.97 -16.03
N GLN A 82 25.15 15.41 -14.78
CA GLN A 82 25.65 16.74 -14.42
C GLN A 82 27.17 16.86 -14.57
N GLU A 83 27.91 15.75 -14.49
CA GLU A 83 29.37 15.75 -14.53
C GLU A 83 29.91 15.96 -15.95
N ILE A 84 29.27 15.32 -16.93
CA ILE A 84 29.70 15.35 -18.34
C ILE A 84 28.83 16.25 -19.23
N ASP A 85 27.79 16.89 -18.66
CA ASP A 85 26.82 17.73 -19.39
C ASP A 85 26.06 17.01 -20.53
N GLU A 86 26.02 15.67 -20.49
CA GLU A 86 25.36 14.83 -21.51
C GLU A 86 24.09 14.16 -21.00
N TYR A 87 23.25 13.71 -21.92
CA TYR A 87 22.04 12.98 -21.63
C TYR A 87 22.29 11.48 -21.74
N GLU A 88 22.02 10.75 -20.66
CA GLU A 88 22.20 9.31 -20.61
C GLU A 88 20.85 8.60 -20.51
N VAL A 89 20.79 7.42 -21.12
CA VAL A 89 19.64 6.53 -21.03
C VAL A 89 19.83 5.63 -19.81
N ARG A 90 18.87 5.67 -18.89
CA ARG A 90 18.82 4.82 -17.70
C ARG A 90 17.62 3.89 -17.78
N ASP A 91 17.88 2.60 -17.69
CA ASP A 91 16.85 1.59 -17.68
C ASP A 91 15.95 1.69 -16.44
N ILE A 92 14.67 1.43 -16.65
CA ILE A 92 13.69 1.27 -15.59
C ILE A 92 13.01 -0.07 -15.83
N ILE A 93 13.54 -1.10 -15.17
CA ILE A 93 13.02 -2.45 -15.29
C ILE A 93 11.91 -2.66 -14.25
N GLN A 94 10.78 -3.20 -14.69
CA GLN A 94 9.64 -3.57 -13.85
C GLN A 94 9.19 -4.98 -14.20
N ARG A 95 8.83 -5.76 -13.18
CA ARG A 95 8.34 -7.14 -13.33
C ARG A 95 6.82 -7.13 -13.42
N ILE A 96 6.26 -7.99 -14.26
CA ILE A 96 4.84 -8.12 -14.50
C ILE A 96 4.41 -9.57 -14.35
N ILE A 97 3.31 -9.80 -13.63
CA ILE A 97 2.66 -11.10 -13.49
C ILE A 97 1.24 -10.97 -14.03
N ALA A 98 0.87 -11.79 -15.00
CA ALA A 98 -0.46 -11.83 -15.57
C ALA A 98 -1.16 -13.16 -15.26
N PHE A 99 -2.44 -13.11 -14.89
CA PHE A 99 -3.26 -14.30 -14.67
C PHE A 99 -4.72 -14.00 -15.04
N GLU A 100 -5.49 -15.05 -15.33
CA GLU A 100 -6.91 -14.90 -15.61
C GLU A 100 -7.74 -14.89 -14.31
N LYS A 101 -8.75 -14.01 -14.28
CA LYS A 101 -9.79 -14.02 -13.25
C LYS A 101 -11.13 -13.54 -13.80
N ASN A 102 -12.18 -14.34 -13.64
CA ASN A 102 -13.55 -14.05 -14.10
C ASN A 102 -13.62 -13.69 -15.60
N GLY A 103 -12.85 -14.39 -16.44
CA GLY A 103 -12.79 -14.15 -17.88
C GLY A 103 -12.04 -12.88 -18.30
N ILE A 104 -11.41 -12.18 -17.36
CA ILE A 104 -10.61 -10.97 -17.62
C ILE A 104 -9.15 -11.26 -17.28
N LEU A 105 -8.23 -10.80 -18.14
CA LEU A 105 -6.81 -10.82 -17.83
C LEU A 105 -6.47 -9.75 -16.79
N LYS A 106 -5.96 -10.19 -15.65
CA LYS A 106 -5.40 -9.34 -14.60
C LYS A 106 -3.90 -9.26 -14.79
N VAL A 107 -3.37 -8.03 -14.84
CA VAL A 107 -1.94 -7.76 -14.97
C VAL A 107 -1.48 -7.02 -13.71
N VAL A 108 -0.60 -7.66 -12.95
CA VAL A 108 0.03 -7.10 -11.77
C VAL A 108 1.41 -6.59 -12.12
N ILE A 109 1.63 -5.28 -11.96
CA ILE A 109 2.93 -4.66 -12.17
C ILE A 109 3.60 -4.48 -10.81
N LEU A 110 4.77 -5.08 -10.63
CA LEU A 110 5.54 -5.05 -9.38
C LEU A 110 6.31 -3.74 -9.22
N ALA A 111 5.57 -2.65 -9.12
CA ALA A 111 6.09 -1.29 -9.04
C ALA A 111 5.20 -0.41 -8.16
N SER A 112 5.70 0.77 -7.78
CA SER A 112 4.84 1.82 -7.23
C SER A 112 3.81 2.26 -8.27
N GLN A 113 2.67 2.81 -7.84
CA GLN A 113 1.59 3.26 -8.75
C GLN A 113 2.11 4.16 -9.88
N ARG A 114 2.96 5.13 -9.57
CA ARG A 114 3.56 6.04 -10.56
C ARG A 114 4.39 5.28 -11.61
N ASN A 115 5.20 4.32 -11.19
CA ASN A 115 6.04 3.55 -12.12
C ASN A 115 5.20 2.57 -12.95
N ALA A 116 4.15 1.99 -12.36
CA ALA A 116 3.21 1.16 -13.09
C ALA A 116 2.45 1.95 -14.17
N GLU A 117 1.99 3.17 -13.87
CA GLU A 117 1.40 4.05 -14.87
C GLU A 117 2.37 4.37 -16.02
N VAL A 118 3.67 4.52 -15.73
CA VAL A 118 4.68 4.71 -16.76
C VAL A 118 4.75 3.49 -17.68
N VAL A 119 4.73 2.28 -17.12
CA VAL A 119 4.67 1.03 -17.89
C VAL A 119 3.42 0.99 -18.77
N ILE A 120 2.24 1.25 -18.20
CA ILE A 120 0.97 1.30 -18.96
C ILE A 120 1.06 2.32 -20.11
N LYS A 121 1.50 3.55 -19.83
CA LYS A 121 1.58 4.63 -20.84
C LYS A 121 2.63 4.39 -21.92
N ARG A 122 3.74 3.71 -21.61
CA ARG A 122 4.88 3.59 -22.53
C ARG A 122 4.95 2.28 -23.30
N ILE A 123 4.38 1.21 -22.76
CA ILE A 123 4.37 -0.13 -23.38
C ILE A 123 2.96 -0.47 -23.86
N PHE A 124 1.96 -0.24 -23.02
CA PHE A 124 0.60 -0.72 -23.24
C PHE A 124 -0.38 0.37 -23.73
N SER A 125 0.10 1.47 -24.31
CA SER A 125 -0.74 2.62 -24.67
C SER A 125 -1.54 2.47 -25.96
N ASN A 126 -1.19 1.51 -26.82
CA ASN A 126 -1.91 1.28 -28.07
C ASN A 126 -3.17 0.43 -27.82
N GLU A 127 -4.32 1.09 -27.71
CA GLU A 127 -5.63 0.45 -27.48
C GLU A 127 -6.02 -0.56 -28.58
N LEU A 128 -5.55 -0.38 -29.83
CA LEU A 128 -5.81 -1.35 -30.91
C LEU A 128 -5.09 -2.69 -30.69
N ILE A 129 -3.97 -2.67 -29.96
CA ILE A 129 -3.17 -3.87 -29.67
C ILE A 129 -3.59 -4.45 -28.32
N TRP A 130 -3.71 -3.60 -27.30
CA TRP A 130 -3.85 -4.02 -25.90
C TRP A 130 -5.29 -3.97 -25.38
N GLY A 131 -6.21 -3.38 -26.14
CA GLY A 131 -7.58 -3.11 -25.70
C GLY A 131 -7.64 -2.03 -24.63
N GLU A 132 -8.83 -1.87 -24.05
CA GLU A 132 -9.05 -0.99 -22.91
C GLU A 132 -8.32 -1.53 -21.67
N ILE A 133 -7.54 -0.68 -21.02
CA ILE A 133 -6.83 -0.99 -19.77
C ILE A 133 -7.35 -0.08 -18.67
N THR A 134 -7.86 -0.68 -17.59
CA THR A 134 -8.34 0.08 -16.43
C THR A 134 -7.66 -0.38 -15.14
N ALA A 135 -7.49 0.55 -14.20
CA ALA A 135 -7.04 0.20 -12.85
C ALA A 135 -8.08 -0.69 -12.15
N ASP A 136 -7.65 -1.77 -11.51
CA ASP A 136 -8.55 -2.59 -10.68
C ASP A 136 -8.66 -1.96 -9.28
N GLU A 137 -9.56 -1.00 -9.10
CA GLU A 137 -9.77 -0.35 -7.81
C GLU A 137 -10.37 -1.35 -6.81
N TYR A 138 -9.52 -1.87 -5.93
CA TYR A 138 -9.89 -2.87 -4.93
C TYR A 138 -9.99 -2.29 -3.51
N VAL A 139 -9.40 -1.12 -3.24
CA VAL A 139 -9.48 -0.45 -1.93
C VAL A 139 -10.19 0.90 -2.04
N SER A 140 -11.24 1.07 -1.25
CA SER A 140 -11.81 2.39 -0.96
C SER A 140 -11.39 2.85 0.43
N GLU A 141 -11.46 4.16 0.67
CA GLU A 141 -11.28 4.72 2.00
C GLU A 141 -12.23 4.07 3.03
N ASP A 142 -13.50 3.91 2.65
CA ASP A 142 -14.52 3.33 3.53
C ASP A 142 -14.19 1.89 3.94
N MET A 143 -13.61 1.11 3.03
CA MET A 143 -13.14 -0.24 3.33
C MET A 143 -11.97 -0.22 4.33
N LEU A 144 -11.10 0.80 4.31
CA LEU A 144 -10.04 0.94 5.31
C LEU A 144 -10.61 1.23 6.70
N TYR A 145 -11.63 2.09 6.81
CA TYR A 145 -12.35 2.31 8.08
C TYR A 145 -13.08 1.05 8.56
N TRP A 146 -13.68 0.29 7.63
CA TRP A 146 -14.31 -0.98 7.96
C TRP A 146 -13.31 -1.99 8.54
N LEU A 147 -12.07 -2.06 8.03
CA LEU A 147 -11.04 -2.92 8.62
C LEU A 147 -10.69 -2.53 10.07
N PHE A 148 -10.64 -1.23 10.39
CA PHE A 148 -10.49 -0.77 11.78
C PHE A 148 -11.67 -1.19 12.65
N TYR A 149 -12.89 -1.00 12.16
CA TYR A 149 -14.10 -1.42 12.85
C TYR A 149 -14.09 -2.93 13.12
N ARG A 150 -13.76 -3.74 12.10
CA ARG A 150 -13.63 -5.19 12.23
C ARG A 150 -12.61 -5.59 13.28
N LEU A 151 -11.42 -4.97 13.29
CA LEU A 151 -10.39 -5.30 14.28
C LEU A 151 -10.87 -5.00 15.71
N ARG A 152 -11.61 -3.91 15.92
CA ARG A 152 -11.98 -3.46 17.27
C ARG A 152 -13.25 -4.11 17.79
N GLU A 153 -14.29 -4.17 16.97
CA GLU A 153 -15.63 -4.56 17.40
C GLU A 153 -15.94 -6.03 17.07
N MET A 154 -15.16 -6.65 16.18
CA MET A 154 -15.41 -8.00 15.64
C MET A 154 -14.11 -8.81 15.51
N GLN A 155 -13.20 -8.67 16.49
CA GLN A 155 -11.83 -9.21 16.42
C GLN A 155 -11.79 -10.73 16.16
N ASP A 156 -12.71 -11.47 16.76
CA ASP A 156 -12.76 -12.94 16.65
C ASP A 156 -13.61 -13.43 15.48
N GLU A 157 -14.18 -12.51 14.69
CA GLU A 157 -15.04 -12.87 13.57
C GLU A 157 -14.30 -12.98 12.24
N LEU A 158 -14.65 -14.04 11.51
CA LEU A 158 -14.18 -14.29 10.15
C LEU A 158 -14.64 -13.18 9.20
N ILE A 159 -13.72 -12.65 8.38
CA ILE A 159 -14.04 -11.79 7.23
C ILE A 159 -14.76 -12.61 6.15
N VAL A 160 -14.25 -13.81 5.86
CA VAL A 160 -14.89 -14.80 4.98
C VAL A 160 -14.69 -16.19 5.57
N GLN A 161 -15.68 -17.07 5.35
CA GLN A 161 -15.73 -18.41 5.95
C GLN A 161 -14.79 -19.40 5.25
N GLU A 162 -14.74 -19.37 3.92
CA GLU A 162 -14.01 -20.36 3.12
C GLU A 162 -13.27 -19.68 1.95
N PRO A 163 -11.92 -19.71 1.92
CA PRO A 163 -11.03 -20.09 3.03
C PRO A 163 -11.19 -19.14 4.22
N LYS A 164 -10.95 -19.63 5.43
CA LYS A 164 -11.04 -18.82 6.66
C LYS A 164 -10.11 -17.60 6.58
N MET A 165 -10.67 -16.41 6.75
CA MET A 165 -9.91 -15.16 6.80
C MET A 165 -10.16 -14.39 8.09
N PHE A 166 -9.11 -13.99 8.80
CA PHE A 166 -9.17 -13.15 9.99
C PHE A 166 -8.23 -11.94 9.88
N LEU A 167 -8.54 -10.92 10.68
CA LEU A 167 -7.70 -9.74 10.85
C LEU A 167 -6.99 -9.83 12.20
N ASN A 168 -5.71 -10.22 12.20
CA ASN A 168 -4.94 -10.44 13.42
C ASN A 168 -4.44 -9.12 14.04
N GLY A 169 -4.37 -8.05 13.26
CA GLY A 169 -3.91 -6.74 13.74
C GLY A 169 -3.75 -5.71 12.63
N ILE A 170 -3.36 -4.49 13.01
CA ILE A 170 -3.01 -3.40 12.08
C ILE A 170 -1.67 -2.83 12.51
N ILE A 171 -0.64 -3.02 11.70
CA ILE A 171 0.74 -2.59 12.01
C ILE A 171 0.91 -1.09 11.83
N SER A 172 0.34 -0.51 10.78
CA SER A 172 0.51 0.91 10.49
C SER A 172 -0.61 1.45 9.62
N TYR A 173 -0.72 2.77 9.56
CA TYR A 173 -1.66 3.50 8.71
C TYR A 173 -1.01 4.77 8.16
N LEU A 174 -1.61 5.36 7.14
CA LEU A 174 -1.18 6.63 6.53
C LEU A 174 -2.38 7.56 6.36
N GLY A 175 -2.36 8.71 7.03
CA GLY A 175 -3.31 9.80 6.87
C GLY A 175 -2.72 10.98 6.10
N ARG A 176 -3.56 11.86 5.56
CA ARG A 176 -3.13 13.14 4.96
C ARG A 176 -4.06 14.26 5.38
N THR A 177 -3.50 15.34 5.92
CA THR A 177 -4.23 16.56 6.29
C THR A 177 -4.73 17.32 5.06
N ASN A 178 -5.74 18.17 5.24
CA ASN A 178 -6.34 19.00 4.16
C ASN A 178 -5.31 19.88 3.43
N ASP A 179 -4.24 20.28 4.12
CA ASP A 179 -3.15 21.09 3.56
C ASP A 179 -2.19 20.30 2.66
N LYS A 180 -2.40 18.98 2.50
CA LYS A 180 -1.66 18.06 1.60
C LYS A 180 -0.14 17.97 1.82
N ILE A 181 0.45 18.71 2.75
CA ILE A 181 1.91 18.76 2.98
C ILE A 181 2.37 17.74 4.03
N ASN A 182 1.56 17.47 5.06
CA ASN A 182 1.94 16.58 6.17
C ASN A 182 1.26 15.21 6.06
N ALA A 183 2.04 14.14 6.26
CA ALA A 183 1.58 12.77 6.29
C ALA A 183 1.82 12.16 7.67
N VAL A 184 0.76 11.69 8.33
CA VAL A 184 0.85 11.08 9.66
C VAL A 184 0.95 9.57 9.53
N ARG A 185 1.92 8.97 10.23
CA ARG A 185 2.16 7.52 10.25
C ARG A 185 2.21 7.01 11.69
N GLY A 186 1.30 6.11 12.05
CA GLY A 186 1.39 5.36 13.31
C GLY A 186 1.87 3.93 13.09
N ILE A 187 2.52 3.34 14.10
CA ILE A 187 2.97 1.94 14.12
C ILE A 187 2.50 1.27 15.43
N GLY A 188 1.90 0.09 15.40
CA GLY A 188 1.56 -0.69 16.60
C GLY A 188 1.05 -2.11 16.32
N ILE A 189 1.37 -3.10 17.15
CA ILE A 189 0.91 -4.50 17.00
C ILE A 189 -0.33 -4.78 17.86
N ARG A 190 -0.58 -3.92 18.86
CA ARG A 190 -1.80 -3.90 19.68
C ARG A 190 -2.41 -2.52 19.61
N VAL A 191 -3.70 -2.47 19.93
CA VAL A 191 -4.55 -1.28 20.09
C VAL A 191 -3.85 -0.16 20.88
N SER A 192 -2.79 -0.41 21.66
CA SER A 192 -1.92 0.59 22.33
C SER A 192 -1.32 1.72 21.46
N ALA A 193 -1.42 1.69 20.12
CA ALA A 193 -1.22 2.88 19.26
C ALA A 193 -2.46 3.81 19.16
N LEU A 194 -3.43 3.63 20.06
CA LEU A 194 -4.74 4.30 20.13
C LEU A 194 -4.63 5.82 19.90
N LEU A 195 -3.84 6.59 20.65
CA LEU A 195 -3.94 8.07 20.57
C LEU A 195 -3.61 8.63 19.17
N GLY A 196 -2.52 8.18 18.55
CA GLY A 196 -2.18 8.60 17.18
C GLY A 196 -3.15 8.07 16.13
N THR A 197 -3.65 6.84 16.30
CA THR A 197 -4.58 6.20 15.36
C THR A 197 -5.96 6.85 15.44
N LEU A 198 -6.44 7.07 16.65
CA LEU A 198 -7.72 7.71 16.96
C LEU A 198 -7.68 9.19 16.57
N GLY A 199 -6.58 9.91 16.85
CA GLY A 199 -6.40 11.31 16.45
C GLY A 199 -6.50 11.49 14.93
N MET A 200 -5.85 10.62 14.14
CA MET A 200 -6.02 10.60 12.69
C MET A 200 -7.46 10.25 12.28
N LEU A 201 -8.07 9.21 12.88
CA LEU A 201 -9.45 8.81 12.55
C LEU A 201 -10.48 9.91 12.84
N LEU A 202 -10.17 10.85 13.74
CA LEU A 202 -11.05 11.94 14.19
C LEU A 202 -10.72 13.30 13.58
N GLY A 203 -9.47 13.49 13.12
CA GLY A 203 -9.03 14.73 12.48
C GLY A 203 -9.61 14.91 11.08
N GLU A 204 -9.32 16.05 10.44
CA GLU A 204 -9.64 16.28 9.04
C GLU A 204 -8.75 15.47 8.06
N GLU A 205 -8.16 14.38 8.54
CA GLU A 205 -7.23 13.55 7.77
C GLU A 205 -7.96 12.42 7.05
N SER A 206 -7.86 12.40 5.71
CA SER A 206 -8.35 11.27 4.92
C SER A 206 -7.41 10.08 5.06
N LEU A 207 -7.96 8.89 5.35
CA LEU A 207 -7.18 7.66 5.49
C LEU A 207 -6.75 7.19 4.10
N ARG A 208 -5.44 7.11 3.83
CA ARG A 208 -4.89 6.77 2.50
C ARG A 208 -4.32 5.36 2.41
N ALA A 209 -3.82 4.84 3.52
CA ALA A 209 -3.28 3.49 3.56
C ALA A 209 -3.49 2.82 4.90
N LEU A 210 -3.54 1.49 4.86
CA LEU A 210 -3.58 0.65 6.05
C LEU A 210 -2.68 -0.57 5.85
N ARG A 211 -1.95 -0.99 6.88
CA ARG A 211 -1.16 -2.23 6.86
C ARG A 211 -1.72 -3.24 7.86
N PRO A 212 -2.79 -3.97 7.50
CA PRO A 212 -3.27 -5.09 8.31
C PRO A 212 -2.31 -6.28 8.33
N ILE A 213 -2.44 -7.09 9.39
CA ILE A 213 -1.95 -8.47 9.50
C ILE A 213 -3.13 -9.37 9.18
N ILE A 214 -3.06 -10.09 8.07
CA ILE A 214 -4.16 -10.93 7.58
C ILE A 214 -3.77 -12.39 7.73
N GLN A 215 -4.64 -13.16 8.37
CA GLN A 215 -4.63 -14.63 8.32
C GLN A 215 -5.57 -15.08 7.21
N PHE A 216 -5.10 -15.91 6.29
CA PHE A 216 -5.89 -16.49 5.21
C PHE A 216 -5.53 -17.98 5.05
N GLY A 217 -6.38 -18.87 5.57
CA GLY A 217 -6.03 -20.29 5.69
C GLY A 217 -4.78 -20.45 6.56
N GLU A 218 -3.73 -21.06 6.00
CA GLU A 218 -2.41 -21.25 6.65
C GLU A 218 -1.43 -20.09 6.39
N HIS A 219 -1.85 -19.03 5.71
CA HIS A 219 -1.02 -17.90 5.34
C HIS A 219 -1.25 -16.71 6.29
N GLU A 220 -0.23 -16.27 7.01
CA GLU A 220 -0.21 -14.97 7.72
C GLU A 220 0.72 -14.00 6.98
N LEU A 221 0.25 -12.77 6.74
CA LEU A 221 1.03 -11.77 6.04
C LEU A 221 0.60 -10.34 6.33
N ASN A 222 1.59 -9.46 6.19
CA ASN A 222 1.40 -8.02 6.24
C ASN A 222 1.26 -7.48 4.83
N ILE A 223 0.13 -6.81 4.57
CA ILE A 223 -0.16 -6.18 3.29
C ILE A 223 -0.45 -4.71 3.57
N GLU A 224 0.28 -3.79 2.94
CA GLU A 224 -0.09 -2.38 2.94
C GLU A 224 -1.04 -2.11 1.78
N LEU A 225 -2.25 -1.69 2.11
CA LEU A 225 -3.35 -1.38 1.21
C LEU A 225 -3.38 0.13 0.99
N PHE A 226 -3.16 0.61 -0.23
CA PHE A 226 -3.43 2.00 -0.60
C PHE A 226 -4.82 2.10 -1.23
N ILE A 227 -5.50 3.24 -1.08
CA ILE A 227 -6.72 3.53 -1.86
C ILE A 227 -6.42 3.37 -3.36
N GLY A 228 -7.35 2.74 -4.08
CA GLY A 228 -7.25 2.47 -5.51
C GLY A 228 -6.78 1.05 -5.80
N ASN A 229 -5.76 0.92 -6.66
CA ASN A 229 -5.31 -0.34 -7.24
C ASN A 229 -3.87 -0.72 -6.87
N SER A 230 -3.29 -0.16 -5.80
CA SER A 230 -1.88 -0.40 -5.44
C SER A 230 -1.67 -0.76 -3.97
N GLY A 231 -0.55 -1.43 -3.69
CA GLY A 231 -0.23 -1.90 -2.35
C GLY A 231 1.23 -2.33 -2.20
N LYS A 232 1.56 -2.84 -1.01
CA LYS A 232 2.84 -3.48 -0.72
C LYS A 232 2.66 -4.80 -0.01
N ILE A 233 3.49 -5.77 -0.35
CA ILE A 233 3.62 -7.05 0.36
C ILE A 233 4.97 -7.05 1.09
N TYR A 234 4.99 -7.63 2.29
CA TYR A 234 6.19 -7.79 3.11
C TYR A 234 6.59 -9.27 3.21
N PRO A 235 7.35 -9.82 2.24
CA PRO A 235 7.75 -11.23 2.24
C PRO A 235 8.50 -11.66 3.51
N ASN A 236 9.33 -10.76 4.05
CA ASN A 236 10.07 -10.98 5.29
C ASN A 236 9.21 -11.07 6.56
N LYS A 237 7.89 -10.89 6.43
CA LYS A 237 6.91 -11.00 7.51
C LYS A 237 5.85 -12.07 7.21
N TYR A 238 6.02 -12.81 6.12
CA TYR A 238 5.11 -13.88 5.75
C TYR A 238 5.40 -15.14 6.59
N ILE A 239 4.32 -15.79 7.03
CA ILE A 239 4.36 -17.08 7.72
C ILE A 239 3.37 -18.00 7.01
N GLY A 240 3.81 -19.18 6.57
CA GLY A 240 2.94 -20.20 5.99
C GLY A 240 3.67 -21.14 5.04
N PRO A 241 2.94 -21.86 4.16
CA PRO A 241 3.51 -22.88 3.27
C PRO A 241 4.66 -22.43 2.37
N TYR A 242 4.75 -21.15 2.01
CA TYR A 242 5.83 -20.63 1.16
C TYR A 242 7.07 -20.18 1.94
N SER A 243 7.11 -20.33 3.28
CA SER A 243 8.18 -19.78 4.12
C SER A 243 9.54 -20.45 3.93
N GLU A 244 9.56 -21.67 3.37
CA GLU A 244 10.77 -22.43 3.08
C GLU A 244 11.32 -22.17 1.66
N GLU A 245 10.66 -21.35 0.85
CA GLU A 245 11.10 -21.03 -0.50
C GLU A 245 12.43 -20.25 -0.47
N ALA A 246 13.48 -20.86 -1.02
CA ALA A 246 14.83 -20.31 -1.04
C ALA A 246 15.03 -19.32 -2.20
N ASP A 247 14.25 -19.45 -3.28
CA ASP A 247 14.27 -18.51 -4.38
C ASP A 247 13.36 -17.31 -4.07
N ASN A 248 13.97 -16.18 -3.72
CA ASN A 248 13.25 -14.92 -3.46
C ASN A 248 12.32 -14.52 -4.61
N LEU A 249 12.68 -14.82 -5.86
CA LEU A 249 11.86 -14.49 -7.02
C LEU A 249 10.59 -15.32 -7.07
N LYS A 250 10.73 -16.63 -6.80
CA LYS A 250 9.61 -17.56 -6.71
C LYS A 250 8.68 -17.18 -5.55
N LEU A 251 9.25 -16.88 -4.38
CA LEU A 251 8.49 -16.39 -3.23
C LEU A 251 7.71 -15.11 -3.56
N ASP A 252 8.35 -14.15 -4.24
CA ASP A 252 7.69 -12.90 -4.64
C ASP A 252 6.48 -13.17 -5.56
N ILE A 253 6.64 -14.06 -6.55
CA ILE A 253 5.55 -14.45 -7.47
C ILE A 253 4.40 -15.12 -6.70
N ASP A 254 4.72 -16.09 -5.84
CA ASP A 254 3.72 -16.87 -5.10
C ASP A 254 2.92 -15.98 -4.16
N LEU A 255 3.58 -15.06 -3.45
CA LEU A 255 2.91 -14.10 -2.58
C LEU A 255 2.07 -13.08 -3.36
N VAL A 256 2.53 -12.62 -4.52
CA VAL A 256 1.75 -11.71 -5.38
C VAL A 256 0.48 -12.39 -5.87
N ILE A 257 0.57 -13.64 -6.33
CA ILE A 257 -0.60 -14.40 -6.79
C ILE A 257 -1.56 -14.65 -5.63
N LEU A 258 -1.08 -15.13 -4.48
CA LEU A 258 -1.89 -15.30 -3.28
C LEU A 258 -2.65 -14.01 -2.90
N VAL A 259 -1.93 -12.89 -2.85
CA VAL A 259 -2.50 -11.61 -2.45
C VAL A 259 -3.51 -11.09 -3.47
N CYS A 260 -3.10 -10.99 -4.74
CA CYS A 260 -3.90 -10.32 -5.77
C CYS A 260 -5.05 -11.18 -6.27
N LYS A 261 -4.89 -12.51 -6.32
CA LYS A 261 -5.92 -13.43 -6.82
C LYS A 261 -6.89 -13.86 -5.72
N TYR A 262 -6.43 -14.04 -4.48
CA TYR A 262 -7.25 -14.59 -3.39
C TYR A 262 -7.53 -13.62 -2.25
N ILE A 263 -6.52 -13.00 -1.65
CA ILE A 263 -6.73 -12.22 -0.40
C ILE A 263 -7.50 -10.92 -0.66
N LEU A 264 -7.00 -10.03 -1.53
CA LEU A 264 -7.67 -8.74 -1.80
C LEU A 264 -9.12 -8.92 -2.26
N PRO A 265 -9.43 -9.88 -3.14
CA PRO A 265 -10.80 -10.14 -3.55
C PRO A 265 -11.69 -10.65 -2.41
N ASN A 266 -11.16 -11.44 -1.48
CA ASN A 266 -11.91 -11.89 -0.31
C ASN A 266 -12.11 -10.76 0.73
N ILE A 267 -11.16 -9.85 0.90
CA ILE A 267 -11.36 -8.62 1.69
C ILE A 267 -12.50 -7.80 1.08
N LYS A 268 -12.45 -7.56 -0.23
CA LYS A 268 -13.49 -6.80 -0.95
C LYS A 268 -14.86 -7.49 -0.86
N LYS A 269 -14.89 -8.82 -0.89
CA LYS A 269 -16.10 -9.62 -0.67
C LYS A 269 -16.63 -9.44 0.75
N GLY A 270 -15.82 -9.65 1.78
CA GLY A 270 -16.24 -9.51 3.18
C GLY A 270 -16.74 -8.10 3.53
N TYR A 271 -16.12 -7.06 2.94
CA TYR A 271 -16.62 -5.69 3.04
C TYR A 271 -18.02 -5.55 2.44
N LYS A 272 -18.23 -6.04 1.21
CA LYS A 272 -19.55 -6.03 0.56
C LYS A 272 -20.59 -6.82 1.35
N ASP A 273 -20.24 -8.02 1.80
CA ASP A 273 -21.12 -8.86 2.61
C ASP A 273 -21.53 -8.15 3.91
N SER A 274 -20.61 -7.43 4.56
CA SER A 274 -20.91 -6.61 5.75
C SER A 274 -21.88 -5.47 5.43
N CYS A 275 -21.70 -4.80 4.28
CA CYS A 275 -22.63 -3.76 3.82
C CYS A 275 -24.03 -4.34 3.53
N ASP A 276 -24.09 -5.47 2.83
CA ASP A 276 -25.33 -6.11 2.41
C ASP A 276 -26.13 -6.63 3.62
N LYS A 277 -25.44 -7.10 4.66
CA LYS A 277 -26.02 -7.51 5.94
C LYS A 277 -26.33 -6.35 6.89
N GLN A 278 -26.03 -5.11 6.50
CA GLN A 278 -26.15 -3.91 7.35
C GLN A 278 -25.29 -3.94 8.62
N GLU A 279 -24.24 -4.77 8.65
CA GLU A 279 -23.20 -4.79 9.68
C GLU A 279 -22.21 -3.64 9.50
N TRP A 280 -22.17 -3.06 8.29
CA TRP A 280 -21.42 -1.84 8.00
C TRP A 280 -22.27 -0.86 7.18
N SER A 281 -22.21 0.41 7.53
CA SER A 281 -22.87 1.50 6.81
C SER A 281 -22.24 2.83 7.19
N ILE A 282 -22.56 3.90 6.46
CA ILE A 282 -22.13 5.26 6.81
C ILE A 282 -22.60 5.68 8.22
N TYR A 283 -23.77 5.18 8.65
CA TYR A 283 -24.27 5.42 10.00
C TYR A 283 -23.43 4.68 11.05
N ILE A 284 -23.12 3.40 10.82
CA ILE A 284 -22.28 2.59 11.71
C ILE A 284 -20.88 3.19 11.79
N LYS A 285 -20.29 3.60 10.65
CA LYS A 285 -19.02 4.33 10.61
C LYS A 285 -19.06 5.58 11.50
N ARG A 286 -20.11 6.40 11.41
CA ARG A 286 -20.25 7.59 12.25
C ARG A 286 -20.32 7.23 13.74
N VAL A 287 -21.08 6.20 14.11
CA VAL A 287 -21.17 5.74 15.50
C VAL A 287 -19.82 5.24 16.00
N PHE A 288 -19.14 4.42 15.19
CA PHE A 288 -17.80 3.92 15.45
C PHE A 288 -16.80 5.07 15.70
N LEU A 289 -16.74 6.05 14.80
CA LEU A 289 -15.85 7.21 14.94
C LEU A 289 -16.19 8.05 16.18
N LYS A 290 -17.48 8.24 16.50
CA LYS A 290 -17.89 8.94 17.72
C LYS A 290 -17.47 8.18 18.99
N ALA A 291 -17.61 6.86 19.00
CA ALA A 291 -17.19 6.02 20.11
C ALA A 291 -15.66 6.08 20.31
N VAL A 292 -14.91 6.03 19.22
CA VAL A 292 -13.47 6.27 19.17
C VAL A 292 -13.11 7.65 19.76
N GLY A 293 -13.82 8.71 19.39
CA GLY A 293 -13.56 10.07 19.88
C GLY A 293 -13.86 10.29 21.36
N ASN A 294 -14.93 9.68 21.85
CA ASN A 294 -15.26 9.72 23.27
C ASN A 294 -14.18 9.00 24.10
N GLU A 295 -13.76 7.81 23.68
CA GLU A 295 -12.70 7.04 24.36
C GLU A 295 -11.37 7.81 24.37
N MET A 296 -11.01 8.46 23.26
CA MET A 296 -9.83 9.30 23.16
C MET A 296 -9.88 10.46 24.17
N SER A 297 -11.02 11.15 24.22
CA SER A 297 -11.23 12.30 25.12
C SER A 297 -11.13 11.89 26.59
N GLU A 298 -11.67 10.72 26.95
CA GLU A 298 -11.54 10.17 28.30
C GLU A 298 -10.09 9.81 28.66
N LYS A 299 -9.33 9.23 27.72
CA LYS A 299 -7.90 8.94 27.94
C LYS A 299 -7.09 10.22 28.13
N ILE A 300 -7.31 11.23 27.31
CA ILE A 300 -6.66 12.55 27.44
C ILE A 300 -6.96 13.15 28.81
N LYS A 301 -8.23 13.16 29.23
CA LYS A 301 -8.62 13.67 30.56
C LYS A 301 -7.89 12.96 31.71
N LYS A 302 -7.74 11.62 31.64
CA LYS A 302 -7.00 10.85 32.66
C LYS A 302 -5.52 11.20 32.68
N VAL A 303 -4.91 11.41 31.51
CA VAL A 303 -3.50 11.85 31.42
C VAL A 303 -3.34 13.25 32.02
N MET A 304 -4.22 14.20 31.68
CA MET A 304 -4.19 15.55 32.25
C MET A 304 -4.34 15.53 33.77
N GLN A 305 -5.29 14.77 34.31
CA GLN A 305 -5.46 14.61 35.76
C GLN A 305 -4.21 14.03 36.45
N SER A 306 -3.52 13.09 35.81
CA SER A 306 -2.27 12.55 36.34
C SER A 306 -1.17 13.62 36.40
N ILE A 307 -1.06 14.44 35.34
CA ILE A 307 -0.08 15.53 35.26
C ILE A 307 -0.37 16.59 36.32
N GLU A 308 -1.64 16.97 36.49
CA GLU A 308 -2.07 17.93 37.53
C GLU A 308 -1.67 17.44 38.94
N LEU A 309 -1.93 16.16 39.25
CA LEU A 309 -1.52 15.56 40.53
C LEU A 309 0.00 15.51 40.72
N ASP A 310 0.76 15.26 39.65
CA ASP A 310 2.22 15.27 39.71
C ASP A 310 2.75 16.70 39.96
N ILE A 311 2.17 17.72 39.31
CA ILE A 311 2.50 19.14 39.55
C ILE A 311 2.23 19.50 41.01
N GLU A 312 1.06 19.16 41.55
CA GLU A 312 0.71 19.42 42.96
C GLU A 312 1.73 18.81 43.93
N ARG A 313 2.14 17.55 43.68
CA ARG A 313 3.18 16.88 44.49
C ARG A 313 4.54 17.57 44.39
N TYR A 314 4.94 18.00 43.19
CA TYR A 314 6.20 18.73 42.98
C TYR A 314 6.22 20.07 43.73
N GLU A 315 5.10 20.79 43.75
CA GLU A 315 4.95 22.04 44.51
C GLU A 315 4.94 21.83 46.03
N GLU A 316 4.38 20.72 46.51
CA GLU A 316 4.42 20.34 47.93
C GLU A 316 5.83 19.97 48.38
N ASP A 317 6.59 19.22 47.56
CA ASP A 317 7.94 18.74 47.92
C ASP A 317 9.05 19.80 47.76
N ASN A 318 8.89 20.77 46.85
CA ASN A 318 9.93 21.79 46.56
C ASN A 318 9.55 23.22 46.99
N GLY A 319 8.37 23.41 47.58
CA GLY A 319 7.77 24.72 47.81
C GLY A 319 7.16 25.26 46.51
N ARG A 320 6.00 25.93 46.62
CA ARG A 320 5.26 26.53 45.49
C ARG A 320 6.22 27.20 44.52
N LEU A 321 6.15 26.80 43.24
CA LEU A 321 6.67 27.61 42.16
C LEU A 321 6.03 29.00 42.30
N SER A 322 6.85 30.00 42.60
CA SER A 322 6.38 31.39 42.67
C SER A 322 5.68 31.74 41.37
N GLU A 323 4.47 32.27 41.45
CA GLU A 323 3.60 32.66 40.31
C GLU A 323 4.23 33.71 39.36
N ASP A 324 5.46 34.17 39.63
CA ASP A 324 6.21 35.15 38.83
C ASP A 324 7.44 34.54 38.15
N ARG A 325 7.28 33.48 37.35
CA ARG A 325 8.23 33.23 36.26
C ARG A 325 7.55 33.54 34.94
N ASP A 326 7.92 34.71 34.43
CA ASP A 326 7.59 35.26 33.14
C ASP A 326 7.72 34.15 32.07
N TYR A 327 6.60 33.81 31.41
CA TYR A 327 6.55 32.78 30.36
C TYR A 327 7.39 33.14 29.11
N THR A 328 8.05 34.29 29.12
CA THR A 328 8.90 34.85 28.08
C THR A 328 10.22 34.09 27.90
N GLU A 329 10.74 33.42 28.93
CA GLU A 329 12.03 32.69 28.83
C GLU A 329 11.93 31.35 28.06
N ILE A 330 10.73 30.78 27.89
CA ILE A 330 10.55 29.53 27.14
C ILE A 330 10.35 29.78 25.63
N GLU A 331 9.80 30.93 25.24
CA GLU A 331 9.73 31.32 23.82
C GLU A 331 11.13 31.67 23.26
N GLU A 332 12.00 32.31 24.03
CA GLU A 332 13.38 32.61 23.56
C GLU A 332 14.25 31.35 23.37
N LEU A 333 14.03 30.28 24.14
CA LEU A 333 14.75 29.01 23.96
C LEU A 333 14.29 28.21 22.74
N LEU A 334 13.07 28.43 22.26
CA LEU A 334 12.56 27.78 21.04
C LEU A 334 13.02 28.52 19.78
N ASP A 335 13.27 29.84 19.85
CA ASP A 335 13.82 30.62 18.74
C ASP A 335 15.36 30.48 18.62
N GLU A 336 16.09 30.15 19.70
CA GLU A 336 17.54 29.93 19.65
C GLU A 336 17.94 28.54 19.09
N GLU A 337 17.14 27.48 19.29
CA GLU A 337 17.42 26.15 18.70
C GLU A 337 17.22 26.11 17.17
N ASP A 338 16.41 27.02 16.60
CA ASP A 338 16.25 27.15 15.14
C ASP A 338 17.39 27.93 14.45
N LEU A 339 18.30 28.56 15.21
CA LEU A 339 19.43 29.33 14.67
C LEU A 339 20.78 28.61 14.73
N GLU A 340 20.93 27.52 15.50
CA GLU A 340 22.20 26.78 15.60
C GLU A 340 22.38 25.65 14.55
N GLU A 341 21.35 25.31 13.75
CA GLU A 341 21.52 24.33 12.64
C GLU A 341 22.00 24.93 11.29
N GLU A 342 22.35 26.23 11.21
CA GLU A 342 22.90 26.83 9.98
C GLU A 342 24.42 27.07 9.96
N ILE A 343 25.19 26.58 10.94
CA ILE A 343 26.66 26.62 10.87
C ILE A 343 27.29 25.30 11.35
N GLU A 344 27.37 24.33 10.44
CA GLU A 344 28.63 23.61 10.10
C GLU A 344 28.52 22.81 8.79
#